data_AF-A0AB40B5Y1-F1
#
_entry.id   AF-A0AB40B5Y1-F1
#
_cell.length_a   1.000
_cell.length_b   1.000
_cell.length_c   1.000
_cell.angle_alpha   90.00
_cell.angle_beta   90.00
_cell.angle_gamma   90.00
#
_symmetry.space_group_name_H-M   'P 1'
#
loop_
_entity.id
_entity.type
_entity.pdbx_description
1 polymer ?
#
loop_
_entity_poly.entity_id
_entity_poly.type
_entity_poly.pdbx_seq_one_letter_code
_entity_poly.pdbx_strand_id
1 'polypeptide(L)'
;MADEDVVGDREPLLTQEGLRSRISLVFLKFIGAFLLASALFYLLIDNLDADSLSSEEQDALSIMRPLMKESSVQEHLLDKVCDLSIGEWVPNSAGPAYTNKTCNRIPQHNNCLKNGRPDRGYLYWRWKPRFCDLPPFDPVTFMHAMGNKSWAFIGDSIYQNHVHSLLCQLSQVEAPHVIYQDLSFNIIWHFPSYNIKIYEIWSPLLIQYETIHNDVDFSKIMIRLHLDILDSSWTRFYNLYDYVVIEWQQVVLTSQALYMRKKQSHWLPLLTWSPMHYEDGELPNERVRTVPYHPFDGDNKKNVENDCNHWCLPGPIDTVNDMLMKMVMNGDAHDPDSAIL
;
A
#
# COMPACT_ATOMS: atom_id res chain seq x y z
N MET A 1 -35.25 -69.61 -23.32
CA MET A 1 -36.70 -69.44 -23.27
C MET A 1 -36.99 -68.72 -21.96
N ALA A 2 -37.40 -67.47 -21.90
CA ALA A 2 -37.61 -66.40 -22.86
C ALA A 2 -37.48 -65.08 -22.06
N ASP A 3 -37.22 -63.97 -22.76
CA ASP A 3 -37.33 -62.59 -22.29
C ASP A 3 -38.70 -62.28 -21.66
N GLU A 4 -38.73 -61.29 -20.77
CA GLU A 4 -39.67 -60.16 -20.90
C GLU A 4 -39.21 -58.94 -20.07
N ASP A 5 -38.97 -57.84 -20.79
CA ASP A 5 -38.78 -56.46 -20.34
C ASP A 5 -40.03 -55.88 -19.68
N VAL A 6 -39.88 -55.06 -18.63
CA VAL A 6 -40.78 -53.90 -18.39
C VAL A 6 -40.02 -52.72 -17.72
N VAL A 7 -39.71 -51.74 -18.58
CA VAL A 7 -39.92 -50.28 -18.47
C VAL A 7 -39.53 -49.56 -17.16
N GLY A 8 -38.46 -48.76 -17.23
CA GLY A 8 -38.17 -47.68 -16.30
C GLY A 8 -38.89 -46.38 -16.69
N ASP A 9 -39.52 -45.74 -15.70
CA ASP A 9 -40.08 -44.40 -15.81
C ASP A 9 -38.96 -43.37 -16.00
N ARG A 10 -38.91 -42.75 -17.19
CA ARG A 10 -38.13 -41.54 -17.43
C ARG A 10 -39.03 -40.33 -17.22
N GLU A 11 -38.67 -39.47 -16.26
CA GLU A 11 -39.15 -38.09 -16.25
C GLU A 11 -38.84 -37.41 -17.60
N PRO A 12 -39.73 -36.56 -18.13
CA PRO A 12 -39.46 -35.87 -19.39
C PRO A 12 -38.40 -34.79 -19.18
N LEU A 13 -37.24 -34.97 -19.82
CA LEU A 13 -36.23 -33.92 -19.99
C LEU A 13 -36.89 -32.69 -20.61
N LEU A 14 -36.85 -31.54 -19.91
CA LEU A 14 -37.16 -30.25 -20.49
C LEU A 14 -36.26 -30.02 -21.71
N THR A 15 -36.87 -29.82 -22.88
CA THR A 15 -36.14 -29.48 -24.10
C THR A 15 -35.40 -28.15 -23.91
N GLN A 16 -34.17 -28.09 -24.45
CA GLN A 16 -33.23 -26.97 -24.34
C GLN A 16 -33.83 -25.62 -24.83
N GLU A 17 -34.85 -25.67 -25.69
CA GLU A 17 -35.62 -24.51 -26.15
C GLU A 17 -36.55 -23.93 -25.06
N GLY A 18 -37.16 -24.77 -24.22
CA GLY A 18 -38.02 -24.35 -23.11
C GLY A 18 -37.26 -23.63 -21.99
N LEU A 19 -36.00 -24.03 -21.75
CA LEU A 19 -35.13 -23.40 -20.75
C LEU A 19 -34.64 -22.02 -21.21
N ARG A 20 -34.27 -21.87 -22.50
CA ARG A 20 -33.92 -20.55 -23.08
C ARG A 20 -35.09 -19.57 -23.06
N SER A 21 -36.30 -20.04 -23.38
CA SER A 21 -37.51 -19.20 -23.36
C SER A 21 -37.84 -18.71 -21.93
N ARG A 22 -37.74 -19.59 -20.92
CA ARG A 22 -37.99 -19.22 -19.51
C ARG A 22 -36.92 -18.27 -18.95
N ILE A 23 -35.65 -18.47 -19.27
CA ILE A 23 -34.57 -17.56 -18.86
C ILE A 23 -34.77 -16.18 -19.52
N SER A 24 -35.11 -16.13 -20.81
CA SER A 24 -35.39 -14.87 -21.51
C SER A 24 -36.58 -14.12 -20.90
N LEU A 25 -37.64 -14.82 -20.50
CA LEU A 25 -38.82 -14.21 -19.89
C LEU A 25 -38.53 -13.68 -18.48
N VAL A 26 -37.69 -14.36 -17.70
CA VAL A 26 -37.25 -13.91 -16.37
C VAL A 26 -36.36 -12.67 -16.51
N PHE A 27 -35.39 -12.67 -17.43
CA PHE A 27 -34.55 -11.50 -17.70
C PHE A 27 -35.36 -10.29 -18.17
N LEU A 28 -36.34 -10.48 -19.06
CA LEU A 28 -37.24 -9.40 -19.50
C LEU A 28 -38.08 -8.84 -18.35
N LYS A 29 -38.53 -9.69 -17.40
CA LYS A 29 -39.22 -9.23 -16.19
C LYS A 29 -38.30 -8.44 -15.26
N PHE A 30 -37.03 -8.84 -15.12
CA PHE A 30 -36.05 -8.09 -14.33
C PHE A 30 -35.74 -6.71 -14.93
N ILE A 31 -35.53 -6.64 -16.25
CA ILE A 31 -35.32 -5.36 -16.96
C ILE A 31 -36.56 -4.48 -16.81
N GLY A 32 -37.77 -5.03 -17.00
CA GLY A 32 -39.02 -4.30 -16.80
C GLY A 32 -39.18 -3.77 -15.37
N ALA A 33 -38.86 -4.58 -14.36
CA ALA A 33 -38.92 -4.17 -12.96
C ALA A 33 -37.87 -3.10 -12.62
N PHE A 34 -36.67 -3.20 -13.18
CA PHE A 34 -35.60 -2.21 -12.99
C PHE A 34 -35.96 -0.87 -13.64
N LEU A 35 -36.49 -0.87 -14.85
CA LEU A 35 -36.94 0.35 -15.53
C LEU A 35 -38.13 0.99 -14.80
N LEU A 36 -39.06 0.20 -14.27
CA LEU A 36 -40.16 0.70 -13.42
C LEU A 36 -39.65 1.30 -12.10
N ALA A 37 -38.71 0.63 -11.42
CA ALA A 37 -38.13 1.14 -10.18
C ALA A 37 -37.33 2.43 -10.43
N SER A 38 -36.58 2.51 -11.54
CA SER A 38 -35.87 3.71 -11.95
C SER A 38 -36.84 4.84 -12.28
N ALA A 39 -37.91 4.59 -13.05
CA ALA A 39 -38.93 5.59 -13.35
C ALA A 39 -39.67 6.07 -12.09
N LEU A 40 -39.98 5.16 -11.16
CA LEU A 40 -40.56 5.52 -9.87
C LEU A 40 -39.61 6.36 -9.01
N PHE A 41 -38.31 6.05 -9.03
CA PHE A 41 -37.28 6.81 -8.35
C PHE A 41 -37.11 8.21 -8.96
N TYR A 42 -37.11 8.32 -10.29
CA TYR A 42 -37.10 9.61 -10.98
C TYR A 42 -38.35 10.44 -10.68
N LEU A 43 -39.54 9.83 -10.65
CA LEU A 43 -40.77 10.51 -10.24
C LEU A 43 -40.78 10.88 -8.75
N LEU A 44 -40.05 10.14 -7.91
CA LEU A 44 -39.85 10.47 -6.49
C LEU A 44 -38.91 11.67 -6.34
N ILE A 45 -37.86 11.75 -7.16
CA ILE A 45 -36.94 12.89 -7.20
C ILE A 45 -37.63 14.14 -7.78
N ASP A 46 -38.42 14.00 -8.85
CA ASP A 46 -39.15 15.12 -9.45
C ASP A 46 -40.28 15.65 -8.56
N ASN A 47 -40.84 14.83 -7.66
CA ASN A 47 -41.81 15.25 -6.64
C ASN A 47 -41.16 15.69 -5.31
N LEU A 48 -39.84 15.62 -5.18
CA LEU A 48 -39.12 16.29 -4.10
C LEU A 48 -39.01 17.78 -4.46
N ASP A 49 -40.08 18.52 -4.17
CA ASP A 49 -40.05 19.98 -4.22
C ASP A 49 -38.93 20.48 -3.31
N ALA A 50 -37.99 21.20 -3.92
CA ALA A 50 -36.88 21.89 -3.26
C ALA A 50 -37.32 22.96 -2.23
N ASP A 51 -38.64 23.20 -2.11
CA ASP A 51 -39.26 24.06 -1.11
C ASP A 51 -39.52 23.37 0.24
N SER A 52 -39.24 22.07 0.37
CA SER A 52 -39.34 21.33 1.64
C SER A 52 -38.07 21.33 2.49
N LEU A 53 -36.99 21.94 2.00
CA LEU A 53 -35.72 22.05 2.71
C LEU A 53 -35.78 23.19 3.74
N SER A 54 -35.29 22.91 4.95
CA SER A 54 -35.16 23.90 6.02
C SER A 54 -34.23 25.05 5.61
N SER A 55 -34.37 26.21 6.26
CA SER A 55 -33.55 27.40 5.94
C SER A 55 -32.04 27.15 6.04
N GLU A 56 -31.61 26.19 6.88
CA GLU A 56 -30.20 25.81 7.02
C GLU A 56 -29.66 25.05 5.80
N GLU A 57 -30.51 24.27 5.11
CA GLU A 57 -30.10 23.48 3.96
C GLU A 57 -29.99 24.33 2.68
N GLN A 58 -30.80 25.38 2.57
CA GLN A 58 -30.69 26.37 1.48
C GLN A 58 -29.42 27.22 1.59
N ASP A 59 -29.02 27.58 2.81
CA ASP A 59 -27.77 28.29 3.07
C ASP A 59 -26.56 27.42 2.74
N ALA A 60 -26.56 26.15 3.14
CA ALA A 60 -25.50 25.20 2.79
C ALA A 60 -25.35 25.02 1.26
N LEU A 61 -26.46 24.95 0.53
CA LEU A 61 -26.44 24.82 -0.93
C LEU A 61 -25.96 26.11 -1.63
N SER A 62 -26.23 27.28 -1.04
CA SER A 62 -25.74 28.56 -1.56
C SER A 62 -24.22 28.71 -1.41
N ILE A 63 -23.64 28.12 -0.35
CA ILE A 63 -22.19 28.09 -0.08
C ILE A 63 -21.48 27.05 -0.96
N MET A 64 -22.15 25.93 -1.29
CA MET A 64 -21.59 24.88 -2.15
C MET A 64 -21.60 25.24 -3.64
N ARG A 65 -22.52 26.09 -4.10
CA ARG A 65 -22.70 26.41 -5.53
C ARG A 65 -21.48 27.10 -6.19
N PRO A 66 -20.74 28.02 -5.53
CA PRO A 66 -19.48 28.57 -6.04
C PRO A 66 -18.35 27.54 -6.09
N LEU A 67 -18.24 26.68 -5.07
CA LEU A 67 -17.21 25.62 -4.97
C LEU A 67 -17.35 24.56 -6.08
N MET A 68 -18.59 24.26 -6.49
CA MET A 68 -18.85 23.36 -7.62
C MET A 68 -18.51 23.99 -8.97
N LYS A 69 -18.50 25.32 -9.08
CA LYS A 69 -18.24 26.03 -10.34
C LYS A 69 -16.73 26.12 -10.65
N GLU A 70 -15.88 26.12 -9.62
CA GLU A 70 -14.41 26.01 -9.77
C GLU A 70 -13.95 24.67 -10.34
N SER A 71 -14.71 23.59 -10.14
CA SER A 71 -14.42 22.25 -10.69
C SER A 71 -14.26 22.26 -12.22
N SER A 72 -15.05 23.07 -12.93
CA SER A 72 -15.04 23.11 -14.40
C SER A 72 -13.84 23.85 -15.01
N VAL A 73 -13.10 24.65 -14.21
CA VAL A 73 -11.89 25.37 -14.66
C VAL A 73 -10.62 24.60 -14.26
N GLN A 74 -10.72 23.70 -13.28
CA GLN A 74 -9.60 22.91 -12.74
C GLN A 74 -9.16 21.75 -13.64
N GLU A 75 -10.04 21.23 -14.49
CA GLU A 75 -9.79 20.03 -15.31
C GLU A 75 -8.59 20.20 -16.27
N HIS A 76 -8.28 21.44 -16.68
CA HIS A 76 -7.16 21.73 -17.59
C HIS A 76 -5.84 22.11 -16.89
N LEU A 77 -5.85 22.41 -15.59
CA LEU A 77 -4.65 22.73 -14.78
C LEU A 77 -4.16 21.53 -13.95
N LEU A 78 -5.05 20.60 -13.61
CA LEU A 78 -4.70 19.38 -12.89
C LEU A 78 -3.88 18.39 -13.74
N ASP A 79 -3.95 18.53 -15.07
CA ASP A 79 -3.24 17.70 -16.06
C ASP A 79 -1.70 17.92 -16.10
N LYS A 80 -1.17 18.75 -15.19
CA LYS A 80 0.28 19.07 -15.07
C LYS A 80 0.85 18.90 -13.66
N VAL A 81 0.08 18.40 -12.70
CA VAL A 81 0.61 18.12 -11.36
C VAL A 81 1.30 16.76 -11.38
N CYS A 82 2.58 16.73 -10.98
CA CYS A 82 3.36 15.51 -10.84
C CYS A 82 2.85 14.72 -9.61
N ASP A 83 1.82 13.92 -9.83
CA ASP A 83 1.39 12.92 -8.86
C ASP A 83 2.26 11.66 -9.02
N LEU A 84 3.13 11.41 -8.03
CA LEU A 84 4.03 10.24 -8.02
C LEU A 84 3.27 8.92 -7.95
N SER A 85 2.00 8.94 -7.51
CA SER A 85 1.15 7.75 -7.41
C SER A 85 0.51 7.34 -8.75
N ILE A 86 0.56 8.19 -9.77
CA ILE A 86 -0.03 7.94 -11.10
C ILE A 86 1.08 7.74 -12.13
N GLY A 87 1.14 6.55 -12.72
CA GLY A 87 2.23 6.16 -13.61
C GLY A 87 2.05 4.77 -14.18
N GLU A 88 3.15 4.21 -14.65
CA GLU A 88 3.21 2.86 -15.23
C GLU A 88 4.52 2.15 -14.84
N TRP A 89 4.48 0.82 -14.79
CA TRP A 89 5.69 0.00 -14.66
C TRP A 89 6.39 -0.09 -16.01
N VAL A 90 7.68 0.25 -16.03
CA VAL A 90 8.52 0.16 -17.21
C VAL A 90 9.71 -0.77 -16.96
N PRO A 91 10.20 -1.48 -17.99
CA PRO A 91 11.41 -2.27 -17.87
C PRO A 91 12.62 -1.40 -17.50
N ASN A 92 13.45 -1.91 -16.59
CA ASN A 92 14.68 -1.28 -16.13
C ASN A 92 15.87 -2.22 -16.37
N SER A 93 16.65 -1.93 -17.42
CA SER A 93 17.84 -2.72 -17.77
C SER A 93 18.99 -2.60 -16.78
N ALA A 94 19.00 -1.57 -15.92
CA ALA A 94 20.04 -1.41 -14.90
C ALA A 94 19.93 -2.48 -13.78
N GLY A 95 18.73 -3.04 -13.58
CA GLY A 95 18.48 -4.02 -12.52
C GLY A 95 18.46 -3.41 -11.11
N PRO A 96 18.55 -4.25 -10.07
CA PRO A 96 18.45 -3.80 -8.68
C PRO A 96 19.75 -3.17 -8.18
N ALA A 97 19.64 -2.17 -7.30
CA ALA A 97 20.79 -1.46 -6.72
C ALA A 97 21.63 -2.33 -5.77
N TYR A 98 21.07 -3.44 -5.28
CA TYR A 98 21.72 -4.36 -4.37
C TYR A 98 21.27 -5.79 -4.64
N THR A 99 21.90 -6.76 -3.99
CA THR A 99 21.57 -8.18 -4.07
C THR A 99 21.62 -8.80 -2.67
N ASN A 100 21.21 -10.06 -2.55
CA ASN A 100 21.36 -10.85 -1.33
C ASN A 100 22.83 -11.04 -0.88
N LYS A 101 23.80 -10.76 -1.75
CA LYS A 101 25.24 -10.79 -1.41
C LYS A 101 25.76 -9.43 -0.95
N THR A 102 25.24 -8.33 -1.51
CA THR A 102 25.71 -6.97 -1.20
C THR A 102 24.93 -6.31 -0.06
N CYS A 103 23.77 -6.86 0.33
CA CYS A 103 23.06 -6.48 1.54
C CYS A 103 22.80 -7.72 2.42
N ASN A 104 23.46 -7.78 3.58
CA ASN A 104 23.27 -8.85 4.57
C ASN A 104 22.12 -8.59 5.56
N ARG A 105 21.41 -7.47 5.42
CA ARG A 105 20.31 -7.03 6.30
C ARG A 105 18.93 -7.40 5.78
N ILE A 106 18.84 -8.06 4.64
CA ILE A 106 17.57 -8.51 4.08
C ILE A 106 16.99 -9.58 5.02
N PRO A 107 15.80 -9.37 5.61
CA PRO A 107 15.16 -10.39 6.44
C PRO A 107 14.94 -11.67 5.64
N GLN A 108 15.02 -12.81 6.31
CA GLN A 108 14.95 -14.10 5.63
C GLN A 108 13.64 -14.29 4.84
N HIS A 109 12.52 -13.75 5.31
CA HIS A 109 11.23 -13.85 4.61
C HIS A 109 11.15 -12.96 3.34
N ASN A 110 11.89 -11.84 3.28
CA ASN A 110 11.96 -11.00 2.08
C ASN A 110 13.07 -11.41 1.09
N ASN A 111 14.02 -12.26 1.52
CA ASN A 111 15.19 -12.63 0.72
C ASN A 111 14.89 -13.69 -0.35
N CYS A 112 14.02 -13.37 -1.30
CA CYS A 112 13.55 -14.28 -2.35
C CYS A 112 14.69 -14.90 -3.17
N LEU A 113 15.76 -14.13 -3.42
CA LEU A 113 16.95 -14.62 -4.13
C LEU A 113 17.68 -15.72 -3.36
N LYS A 114 17.82 -15.58 -2.03
CA LYS A 114 18.40 -16.60 -1.17
C LYS A 114 17.44 -17.77 -0.93
N ASN A 115 16.13 -17.51 -0.94
CA ASN A 115 15.10 -18.51 -0.74
C ASN A 115 14.84 -19.38 -1.99
N GLY A 116 15.53 -19.14 -3.10
CA GLY A 116 15.44 -20.01 -4.28
C GLY A 116 14.34 -19.64 -5.27
N ARG A 117 13.81 -18.41 -5.22
CA ARG A 117 12.87 -17.91 -6.24
C ARG A 117 13.49 -18.05 -7.64
N PRO A 118 12.86 -18.79 -8.57
CA PRO A 118 13.47 -19.13 -9.85
C PRO A 118 13.35 -18.01 -10.90
N ASP A 119 12.24 -17.27 -10.89
CA ASP A 119 12.01 -16.14 -11.80
C ASP A 119 12.78 -14.89 -11.35
N ARG A 120 13.27 -14.12 -12.33
CA ARG A 120 14.12 -12.95 -12.08
C ARG A 120 13.65 -11.67 -12.74
N GLY A 121 12.65 -11.70 -13.63
CA GLY A 121 12.22 -10.51 -14.36
C GLY A 121 11.70 -9.41 -13.44
N TYR A 122 11.09 -9.78 -12.30
CA TYR A 122 10.59 -8.85 -11.29
C TYR A 122 11.64 -7.84 -10.77
N LEU A 123 12.94 -8.17 -10.87
CA LEU A 123 14.05 -7.30 -10.49
C LEU A 123 14.30 -6.14 -11.46
N TYR A 124 13.77 -6.24 -12.67
CA TYR A 124 14.06 -5.36 -13.80
C TYR A 124 12.85 -4.50 -14.14
N TRP A 125 12.08 -4.10 -13.12
CA TRP A 125 10.95 -3.21 -13.25
C TRP A 125 11.12 -1.98 -12.38
N ARG A 126 10.64 -0.86 -12.90
CA ARG A 126 10.72 0.45 -12.23
C ARG A 126 9.44 1.20 -12.51
N TRP A 127 8.95 1.96 -11.54
CA TRP A 127 7.82 2.86 -11.74
C TRP A 127 8.24 4.13 -12.47
N LYS A 128 7.40 4.57 -13.41
CA LYS A 128 7.54 5.83 -14.12
C LYS A 128 6.26 6.65 -13.94
N PRO A 129 6.29 7.74 -13.16
CA PRO A 129 5.17 8.68 -13.07
C PRO A 129 4.83 9.26 -14.45
N ARG A 130 3.55 9.54 -14.70
CA ARG A 130 3.06 9.94 -16.03
C ARG A 130 3.57 11.33 -16.45
N PHE A 131 3.68 12.26 -15.50
CA PHE A 131 3.87 13.69 -15.80
C PHE A 131 5.21 14.25 -15.29
N CYS A 132 6.13 13.40 -14.81
CA CYS A 132 7.41 13.83 -14.29
C CYS A 132 8.45 12.72 -14.25
N ASP A 133 9.71 13.13 -14.21
CA ASP A 133 10.83 12.22 -14.04
C ASP A 133 11.02 11.86 -12.57
N LEU A 134 11.16 10.56 -12.34
CA LEU A 134 11.54 9.98 -11.07
C LEU A 134 12.97 9.44 -11.19
N PRO A 135 14.00 10.17 -10.71
CA PRO A 135 15.38 9.69 -10.77
C PRO A 135 15.58 8.48 -9.82
N PRO A 136 16.55 7.60 -10.11
CA PRO A 136 16.88 6.50 -9.21
C PRO A 136 17.38 7.01 -7.86
N PHE A 137 17.12 6.26 -6.81
CA PHE A 137 17.67 6.50 -5.49
C PHE A 137 19.20 6.48 -5.56
N ASP A 138 19.82 7.62 -5.26
CA ASP A 138 21.27 7.73 -5.12
C ASP A 138 21.63 7.76 -3.62
N PRO A 139 22.19 6.66 -3.08
CA PRO A 139 22.46 6.56 -1.66
C PRO A 139 23.53 7.55 -1.21
N VAL A 140 24.46 7.94 -2.08
CA VAL A 140 25.51 8.92 -1.74
C VAL A 140 24.88 10.28 -1.49
N THR A 141 24.10 10.79 -2.45
CA THR A 141 23.39 12.07 -2.33
C THR A 141 22.44 12.06 -1.14
N PHE A 142 21.71 10.97 -0.92
CA PHE A 142 20.82 10.85 0.23
C PHE A 142 21.58 10.95 1.56
N MET A 143 22.67 10.20 1.73
CA MET A 143 23.47 10.20 2.95
C MET A 143 24.08 11.59 3.23
N HIS A 144 24.54 12.29 2.20
CA HIS A 144 25.04 13.67 2.35
C HIS A 144 23.94 14.65 2.77
N ALA A 145 22.80 14.62 2.09
CA ALA A 145 21.69 15.53 2.38
C ALA A 145 21.09 15.27 3.78
N MET A 146 21.02 14.00 4.18
CA MET A 146 20.39 13.58 5.42
C MET A 146 21.35 13.47 6.61
N GLY A 147 22.60 13.88 6.44
CA GLY A 147 23.59 13.89 7.51
C GLY A 147 23.13 14.63 8.76
N ASN A 148 23.44 14.07 9.93
CA ASN A 148 23.01 14.54 11.25
C ASN A 148 21.49 14.56 11.48
N LYS A 149 20.69 13.86 10.67
CA LYS A 149 19.24 13.80 10.82
C LYS A 149 18.78 12.43 11.34
N SER A 150 17.64 12.45 12.01
CA SER A 150 16.97 11.27 12.57
C SER A 150 15.65 11.01 11.85
N TRP A 151 15.47 9.77 11.42
CA TRP A 151 14.30 9.30 10.67
C TRP A 151 13.53 8.28 11.50
N ALA A 152 12.21 8.40 11.61
CA ALA A 152 11.37 7.38 12.22
C ALA A 152 10.41 6.79 11.21
N PHE A 153 10.47 5.47 11.05
CA PHE A 153 9.53 4.69 10.27
C PHE A 153 8.64 3.89 11.23
N ILE A 154 7.33 4.09 11.13
CA ILE A 154 6.34 3.64 12.11
C ILE A 154 5.24 2.87 11.37
N GLY A 155 4.90 1.66 11.84
CA GLY A 155 3.79 0.92 11.23
C GLY A 155 3.72 -0.58 11.54
N ASP A 156 3.23 -1.35 10.54
CA ASP A 156 3.13 -2.81 10.50
C ASP A 156 4.27 -3.55 9.74
N SER A 157 4.06 -4.78 9.28
CA SER A 157 5.12 -5.52 8.56
C SER A 157 5.42 -4.99 7.14
N ILE A 158 4.55 -4.13 6.57
CA ILE A 158 4.76 -3.53 5.25
C ILE A 158 5.77 -2.39 5.34
N TYR A 159 5.73 -1.53 6.36
CA TYR A 159 6.75 -0.48 6.51
C TYR A 159 8.13 -1.08 6.77
N GLN A 160 8.21 -2.20 7.51
CA GLN A 160 9.49 -2.91 7.69
C GLN A 160 10.08 -3.31 6.34
N ASN A 161 9.23 -3.65 5.37
CA ASN A 161 9.67 -3.97 4.02
C ASN A 161 10.34 -2.77 3.33
N HIS A 162 9.77 -1.57 3.49
CA HIS A 162 10.32 -0.32 2.99
C HIS A 162 11.62 0.07 3.73
N VAL A 163 11.64 0.02 5.06
CA VAL A 163 12.84 0.30 5.87
C VAL A 163 13.99 -0.60 5.49
N HIS A 164 13.77 -1.90 5.34
CA HIS A 164 14.83 -2.84 4.95
C HIS A 164 15.33 -2.60 3.52
N SER A 165 14.44 -2.22 2.60
CA SER A 165 14.84 -1.78 1.25
C SER A 165 15.78 -0.57 1.32
N LEU A 166 15.40 0.46 2.06
CA LEU A 166 16.20 1.67 2.25
C LEU A 166 17.56 1.35 2.88
N LEU A 167 17.57 0.59 3.98
CA LEU A 167 18.81 0.17 4.65
C LEU A 167 19.76 -0.57 3.70
N CYS A 168 19.23 -1.37 2.77
CA CYS A 168 20.03 -2.09 1.78
C CYS A 168 20.62 -1.17 0.70
N GLN A 169 19.87 -0.18 0.21
CA GLN A 169 20.40 0.81 -0.72
C GLN A 169 21.47 1.69 -0.05
N LEU A 170 21.23 2.15 1.18
CA LEU A 170 22.21 2.92 1.96
C LEU A 170 23.48 2.09 2.30
N SER A 171 23.31 0.78 2.52
CA SER A 171 24.42 -0.15 2.76
C SER A 171 25.38 -0.28 1.57
N GLN A 172 25.02 0.22 0.38
CA GLN A 172 25.97 0.31 -0.74
C GLN A 172 27.03 1.40 -0.54
N VAL A 173 26.81 2.32 0.40
CA VAL A 173 27.76 3.37 0.79
C VAL A 173 28.39 3.06 2.15
N GLU A 174 27.58 2.85 3.18
CA GLU A 174 28.02 2.54 4.53
C GLU A 174 27.05 1.56 5.18
N ALA A 175 27.56 0.50 5.80
CA ALA A 175 26.74 -0.47 6.51
C ALA A 175 26.33 0.08 7.90
N PRO A 176 25.03 0.13 8.26
CA PRO A 176 24.63 0.60 9.57
C PRO A 176 24.91 -0.43 10.66
N HIS A 177 25.08 0.05 11.89
CA HIS A 177 25.10 -0.79 13.09
C HIS A 177 23.85 -0.54 13.94
N VAL A 178 23.40 -1.57 14.63
CA VAL A 178 22.28 -1.48 15.58
C VAL A 178 22.82 -0.90 16.89
N ILE A 179 22.21 0.20 17.35
CA ILE A 179 22.55 0.81 18.66
C ILE A 179 21.51 0.50 19.74
N TYR A 180 20.32 0.06 19.34
CA TYR A 180 19.25 -0.33 20.23
C TYR A 180 18.32 -1.32 19.53
N GLN A 181 17.88 -2.33 20.28
CA GLN A 181 16.82 -3.24 19.88
C GLN A 181 16.07 -3.73 21.12
N ASP A 182 14.74 -3.74 21.07
CA ASP A 182 13.90 -4.25 22.16
C ASP A 182 13.07 -5.49 21.77
N LEU A 183 12.30 -6.00 22.74
CA LEU A 183 11.40 -7.14 22.55
C LEU A 183 10.15 -6.79 21.74
N SER A 184 9.85 -5.51 21.58
CA SER A 184 8.73 -4.98 20.80
C SER A 184 9.11 -4.74 19.35
N PHE A 185 10.24 -5.28 18.89
CA PHE A 185 10.76 -5.13 17.53
C PHE A 185 11.14 -3.69 17.14
N ASN A 186 11.34 -2.80 18.11
CA ASN A 186 11.88 -1.48 17.81
C ASN A 186 13.39 -1.58 17.63
N ILE A 187 13.91 -1.02 16.54
CA ILE A 187 15.33 -1.05 16.20
C ILE A 187 15.82 0.36 15.89
N ILE A 188 17.00 0.72 16.39
CA ILE A 188 17.69 1.95 15.99
C ILE A 188 18.96 1.60 15.22
N TRP A 189 18.97 1.97 13.95
CA TRP A 189 20.08 1.84 13.02
C TRP A 189 20.89 3.14 12.98
N HIS A 190 22.21 3.04 13.00
CA HIS A 190 23.10 4.20 12.98
C HIS A 190 24.17 4.07 11.88
N PHE A 191 24.29 5.11 11.07
CA PHE A 191 25.34 5.30 10.06
C PHE A 191 26.36 6.32 10.58
N PRO A 192 27.49 5.87 11.14
CA PRO A 192 28.37 6.74 11.92
C PRO A 192 29.09 7.80 11.09
N SER A 193 29.43 7.55 9.82
CA SER A 193 30.15 8.52 8.99
C SER A 193 29.31 9.77 8.69
N TYR A 194 27.99 9.62 8.65
CA TYR A 194 27.03 10.69 8.37
C TYR A 194 26.21 11.10 9.60
N ASN A 195 26.37 10.39 10.73
CA ASN A 195 25.57 10.55 11.95
C ASN A 195 24.06 10.51 11.66
N ILE A 196 23.64 9.56 10.82
CA ILE A 196 22.23 9.33 10.48
C ILE A 196 21.67 8.24 11.37
N LYS A 197 20.49 8.49 11.95
CA LYS A 197 19.77 7.50 12.75
C LYS A 197 18.45 7.15 12.09
N ILE A 198 18.19 5.87 11.90
CA ILE A 198 16.91 5.35 11.41
C ILE A 198 16.27 4.53 12.53
N TYR A 199 15.11 4.97 12.99
CA TYR A 199 14.28 4.35 13.98
C TYR A 199 13.21 3.53 13.25
N GLU A 200 13.24 2.22 13.43
CA GLU A 200 12.23 1.28 12.96
C GLU A 200 11.33 0.96 14.16
N ILE A 201 10.07 1.41 14.12
CA ILE A 201 9.17 1.39 15.28
C ILE A 201 7.92 0.58 14.95
N TRP A 202 7.75 -0.53 15.63
CA TRP A 202 6.60 -1.40 15.46
C TRP A 202 5.37 -0.82 16.15
N SER A 203 4.42 -0.33 15.36
CA SER A 203 3.13 0.17 15.81
C SER A 203 2.07 -0.12 14.73
N PRO A 204 1.64 -1.38 14.58
CA PRO A 204 0.86 -1.83 13.43
C PRO A 204 -0.51 -1.17 13.32
N LEU A 205 -1.03 -0.66 14.43
CA LEU A 205 -2.34 -0.01 14.50
C LEU A 205 -2.21 1.50 14.76
N LEU A 206 -0.99 2.00 14.99
CA LEU A 206 -0.64 3.39 15.36
C LEU A 206 -1.26 3.90 16.69
N ILE A 207 -2.33 3.27 17.14
CA ILE A 207 -3.07 3.50 18.38
C ILE A 207 -2.73 2.43 19.41
N GLN A 208 -2.99 2.74 20.67
CA GLN A 208 -2.81 1.80 21.77
C GLN A 208 -3.78 0.62 21.63
N TYR A 209 -3.29 -0.59 21.87
CA TYR A 209 -4.08 -1.81 21.85
C TYR A 209 -3.66 -2.79 22.95
N GLU A 210 -4.58 -3.65 23.36
CA GLU A 210 -4.35 -4.74 24.31
C GLU A 210 -4.70 -6.08 23.66
N THR A 211 -3.83 -7.07 23.78
CA THR A 211 -4.13 -8.44 23.38
C THR A 211 -4.76 -9.21 24.55
N ILE A 212 -6.01 -9.59 24.38
CA ILE A 212 -6.77 -10.39 25.33
C ILE A 212 -6.69 -11.84 24.86
N HIS A 213 -5.99 -12.66 25.63
CA HIS A 213 -5.94 -14.11 25.42
C HIS A 213 -7.18 -14.76 26.07
N ASN A 214 -7.86 -15.64 25.33
CA ASN A 214 -8.88 -16.49 25.94
C ASN A 214 -8.20 -17.66 26.64
N ASP A 215 -8.39 -17.79 27.96
CA ASP A 215 -7.81 -18.87 28.78
C ASP A 215 -8.22 -20.30 28.33
N VAL A 216 -9.27 -20.40 27.52
CA VAL A 216 -9.84 -21.67 27.02
C VAL A 216 -9.35 -22.01 25.61
N ASP A 217 -8.97 -21.01 24.81
CA ASP A 217 -8.56 -21.19 23.43
C ASP A 217 -7.46 -20.19 23.06
N PHE A 218 -6.20 -20.63 23.24
CA PHE A 218 -5.01 -19.85 22.90
C PHE A 218 -4.91 -19.50 21.40
N SER A 219 -5.75 -20.08 20.53
CA SER A 219 -5.81 -19.73 19.10
C SER A 219 -6.61 -18.44 18.83
N LYS A 220 -7.42 -17.97 19.78
CA LYS A 220 -8.24 -16.76 19.64
C LYS A 220 -7.70 -15.62 20.47
N ILE A 221 -6.84 -14.83 19.84
CA ILE A 221 -6.38 -13.53 20.35
C ILE A 221 -7.44 -12.49 19.98
N MET A 222 -8.03 -11.85 20.99
CA MET A 222 -8.89 -10.69 20.79
C MET A 222 -8.07 -9.42 20.99
N ILE A 223 -8.19 -8.46 20.08
CA ILE A 223 -7.49 -7.18 20.18
C ILE A 223 -8.50 -6.14 20.64
N ARG A 224 -8.24 -5.50 21.79
CA ARG A 224 -8.98 -4.33 22.24
C ARG A 224 -8.23 -3.08 21.78
N LEU A 225 -8.93 -2.19 21.09
CA LEU A 225 -8.40 -0.95 20.55
C LEU A 225 -8.80 0.24 21.42
N HIS A 226 -7.88 1.17 21.63
CA HIS A 226 -8.13 2.47 22.25
C HIS A 226 -8.08 3.54 21.16
N LEU A 227 -9.22 3.82 20.52
CA LEU A 227 -9.30 4.69 19.33
C LEU A 227 -8.91 6.16 19.59
N ASP A 228 -8.92 6.58 20.85
CA ASP A 228 -8.60 7.92 21.32
C ASP A 228 -7.17 8.06 21.86
N ILE A 229 -6.41 6.97 21.92
CA ILE A 229 -5.07 6.96 22.51
C ILE A 229 -4.06 6.47 21.47
N LEU A 230 -3.12 7.35 21.12
CA LEU A 230 -2.01 6.99 20.24
C LEU A 230 -1.01 6.08 20.96
N ASP A 231 -0.37 5.20 20.21
CA ASP A 231 0.65 4.33 20.77
C ASP A 231 1.85 5.14 21.30
N SER A 232 2.18 4.91 22.57
CA SER A 232 3.29 5.56 23.25
C SER A 232 4.66 5.19 22.66
N SER A 233 4.76 4.05 21.96
CA SER A 233 6.01 3.54 21.35
C SER A 233 6.67 4.58 20.45
N TRP A 234 5.87 5.27 19.62
CA TRP A 234 6.36 6.26 18.67
C TRP A 234 6.10 7.70 19.13
N THR A 235 5.00 7.97 19.84
CA THR A 235 4.64 9.34 20.24
C THR A 235 5.56 9.91 21.32
N ARG A 236 6.08 9.09 22.24
CA ARG A 236 6.95 9.55 23.34
C ARG A 236 8.24 10.20 22.84
N PHE A 237 8.74 9.74 21.71
CA PHE A 237 10.01 10.14 21.13
C PHE A 237 9.86 11.02 19.90
N TYR A 238 8.62 11.44 19.60
CA TYR A 238 8.28 12.21 18.41
C TYR A 238 9.12 13.48 18.20
N ASN A 239 9.56 14.11 19.31
CA ASN A 239 10.42 15.30 19.25
C ASN A 239 11.86 15.02 18.81
N LEU A 240 12.32 13.77 18.84
CA LEU A 240 13.69 13.39 18.46
C LEU A 240 13.86 13.22 16.95
N TYR A 241 12.76 13.14 16.20
CA TYR A 241 12.79 12.84 14.78
C TYR A 241 12.77 14.12 13.96
N ASP A 242 13.57 14.15 12.89
CA ASP A 242 13.53 15.20 11.86
C ASP A 242 12.53 14.82 10.75
N TYR A 243 12.45 13.53 10.45
CA TYR A 243 11.53 12.95 9.49
C TYR A 243 10.76 11.80 10.10
N VAL A 244 9.47 11.72 9.78
CA VAL A 244 8.58 10.66 10.20
C VAL A 244 7.88 10.10 8.97
N VAL A 245 7.95 8.79 8.81
CA VAL A 245 7.23 8.02 7.79
C VAL A 245 6.30 7.06 8.53
N ILE A 246 5.00 7.25 8.35
CA ILE A 246 3.99 6.37 8.95
C ILE A 246 3.40 5.54 7.82
N GLU A 247 3.57 4.23 7.83
CA GLU A 247 2.93 3.35 6.84
C GLU A 247 2.07 2.29 7.53
N TRP A 248 0.87 2.08 7.01
CA TRP A 248 -0.08 1.12 7.56
C TRP A 248 -0.94 0.53 6.47
N GLN A 249 -1.40 -0.70 6.66
CA GLN A 249 -2.38 -1.33 5.79
C GLN A 249 -3.80 -1.08 6.32
N GLN A 250 -4.66 -0.47 5.49
CA GLN A 250 -6.08 -0.41 5.80
C GLN A 250 -6.74 -1.78 5.57
N VAL A 251 -7.80 -2.07 6.33
CA VAL A 251 -8.64 -3.29 6.21
C VAL A 251 -9.15 -3.54 4.77
N VAL A 252 -9.17 -2.50 3.93
CA VAL A 252 -9.58 -2.55 2.51
C VAL A 252 -8.43 -2.97 1.56
N LEU A 253 -7.33 -3.54 2.08
CA LEU A 253 -6.16 -3.89 1.27
C LEU A 253 -5.65 -2.70 0.45
N THR A 254 -5.57 -1.52 1.07
CA THR A 254 -4.77 -0.40 0.55
C THR A 254 -3.77 0.00 1.62
N SER A 255 -2.47 -0.19 1.34
CA SER A 255 -1.43 0.39 2.18
C SER A 255 -1.47 1.91 2.00
N GLN A 256 -1.22 2.66 3.05
CA GLN A 256 -1.07 4.12 3.01
C GLN A 256 0.22 4.50 3.74
N ALA A 257 0.92 5.50 3.23
CA ALA A 257 2.14 6.02 3.77
C ALA A 257 2.01 7.54 3.90
N LEU A 258 2.22 8.08 5.10
CA LEU A 258 2.25 9.52 5.38
C LEU A 258 3.69 9.92 5.68
N TYR A 259 4.24 10.76 4.81
CA TYR A 259 5.59 11.31 4.97
C TYR A 259 5.47 12.68 5.61
N MET A 260 6.21 12.92 6.69
CA MET A 260 6.21 14.19 7.41
C MET A 260 7.64 14.65 7.69
N ARG A 261 7.85 15.95 7.52
CA ARG A 261 9.09 16.62 7.91
C ARG A 261 8.81 17.58 9.04
N LYS A 262 9.71 17.62 10.02
CA LYS A 262 9.68 18.61 11.09
C LYS A 262 10.23 19.94 10.61
N LYS A 263 9.45 21.01 10.74
CA LYS A 263 9.89 22.40 10.55
C LYS A 263 9.70 23.16 11.86
N GLN A 264 10.80 23.49 12.52
CA GLN A 264 10.79 24.07 13.89
C GLN A 264 10.01 23.16 14.86
N SER A 265 8.85 23.60 15.34
CA SER A 265 7.96 22.85 16.25
C SER A 265 6.72 22.26 15.55
N HIS A 266 6.62 22.36 14.22
CA HIS A 266 5.47 21.89 13.44
C HIS A 266 5.85 20.77 12.47
N TRP A 267 4.88 19.93 12.11
CA TRP A 267 5.03 18.88 11.12
C TRP A 267 4.36 19.28 9.82
N LEU A 268 5.10 19.16 8.73
CA LEU A 268 4.63 19.42 7.38
C LEU A 268 4.45 18.09 6.65
N PRO A 269 3.25 17.77 6.14
CA PRO A 269 3.07 16.60 5.30
C PRO A 269 3.80 16.82 3.97
N LEU A 270 4.59 15.82 3.56
CA LEU A 270 5.28 15.78 2.27
C LEU A 270 4.41 15.09 1.21
N LEU A 271 3.75 13.98 1.56
CA LEU A 271 2.80 13.24 0.71
C LEU A 271 2.03 12.18 1.51
N THR A 272 0.84 11.83 1.05
CA THR A 272 0.18 10.56 1.36
C THR A 272 0.24 9.65 0.13
N TRP A 273 0.81 8.46 0.24
CA TRP A 273 0.94 7.52 -0.87
C TRP A 273 0.23 6.21 -0.55
N SER A 274 -0.47 5.62 -1.51
CA SER A 274 -0.96 4.24 -1.39
C SER A 274 -0.19 3.33 -2.33
N PRO A 275 0.68 2.43 -1.84
CA PRO A 275 1.37 1.45 -2.67
C PRO A 275 0.47 0.51 -3.49
N MET A 276 -0.86 0.57 -3.33
CA MET A 276 -1.71 -0.59 -3.58
C MET A 276 -2.85 -0.38 -4.58
N HIS A 277 -2.77 0.59 -5.49
CA HIS A 277 -3.42 0.41 -6.80
C HIS A 277 -2.55 -0.51 -7.68
N TYR A 278 -2.45 -1.76 -7.25
CA TYR A 278 -2.11 -2.91 -8.09
C TYR A 278 -3.44 -3.64 -8.34
N GLU A 279 -4.39 -2.97 -9.01
CA GLU A 279 -5.57 -3.63 -9.56
C GLU A 279 -5.06 -4.65 -10.59
N ASP A 280 -5.02 -5.93 -10.21
CA ASP A 280 -4.74 -7.07 -11.09
C ASP A 280 -3.57 -6.89 -12.08
N GLY A 281 -2.56 -6.12 -11.66
CA GLY A 281 -1.33 -5.94 -12.40
C GLY A 281 -0.50 -7.20 -12.25
N GLU A 282 -0.66 -8.17 -13.12
CA GLU A 282 0.53 -8.87 -13.57
C GLU A 282 1.44 -7.76 -14.16
N LEU A 283 2.67 -7.58 -13.65
CA LEU A 283 3.73 -7.21 -14.59
C LEU A 283 3.54 -8.15 -15.78
N PRO A 284 3.58 -7.71 -17.05
CA PRO A 284 3.25 -8.58 -18.17
C PRO A 284 3.84 -10.01 -17.98
N ASN A 285 3.00 -10.96 -17.56
CA ASN A 285 3.32 -12.36 -17.17
C ASN A 285 4.15 -12.68 -15.89
N GLU A 286 4.29 -11.82 -14.86
CA GLU A 286 5.07 -12.12 -13.65
C GLU A 286 4.34 -11.81 -12.33
N ARG A 287 4.23 -12.82 -11.44
CA ARG A 287 3.72 -12.65 -10.07
C ARG A 287 4.82 -12.09 -9.16
N VAL A 288 4.75 -10.81 -8.83
CA VAL A 288 5.82 -10.05 -8.13
C VAL A 288 5.97 -10.35 -6.63
N ARG A 289 4.94 -10.91 -6.00
CA ARG A 289 4.88 -11.08 -4.53
C ARG A 289 5.87 -12.13 -4.01
N THR A 290 6.14 -12.12 -2.70
CA THR A 290 7.10 -13.06 -2.08
C THR A 290 6.77 -14.52 -2.44
N VAL A 291 7.62 -15.09 -3.29
CA VAL A 291 7.60 -16.52 -3.64
C VAL A 291 8.31 -17.26 -2.51
N PRO A 292 7.87 -18.46 -2.12
CA PRO A 292 7.90 -18.87 -0.73
C PRO A 292 9.25 -19.20 -0.10
N TYR A 293 9.22 -19.21 1.24
CA TYR A 293 10.29 -19.60 2.15
C TYR A 293 10.46 -21.14 2.19
N HIS A 294 11.68 -21.63 1.95
CA HIS A 294 12.06 -23.04 2.09
C HIS A 294 12.92 -23.25 3.36
N PRO A 295 12.34 -23.42 4.57
CA PRO A 295 13.11 -23.70 5.78
C PRO A 295 13.68 -25.14 5.85
N PHE A 296 13.25 -26.03 4.95
CA PHE A 296 13.64 -27.45 4.96
C PHE A 296 13.97 -27.91 3.54
N ASP A 297 15.12 -27.48 3.02
CA ASP A 297 15.71 -28.14 1.85
C ASP A 297 16.30 -29.48 2.33
N GLY A 298 15.42 -30.48 2.33
CA GLY A 298 15.55 -31.76 3.03
C GLY A 298 14.25 -32.54 2.95
N ASP A 299 13.88 -32.91 1.72
CA ASP A 299 13.04 -34.07 1.40
C ASP A 299 11.58 -34.11 1.89
N ASN A 300 10.91 -32.97 2.06
CA ASN A 300 9.48 -32.97 2.36
C ASN A 300 8.66 -32.11 1.41
N LYS A 301 7.88 -32.78 0.55
CA LYS A 301 6.79 -32.21 -0.27
C LYS A 301 5.66 -31.68 0.61
N LYS A 302 5.90 -30.63 1.39
CA LYS A 302 4.84 -29.91 2.11
C LYS A 302 4.30 -28.79 1.20
N ASN A 303 2.99 -28.59 1.25
CA ASN A 303 2.32 -27.49 0.57
C ASN A 303 2.97 -26.17 1.02
N VAL A 304 3.36 -25.38 0.02
CA VAL A 304 4.12 -24.16 0.25
C VAL A 304 3.15 -22.99 0.38
N GLU A 305 3.23 -22.26 1.48
CA GLU A 305 2.37 -21.11 1.76
C GLU A 305 2.93 -19.87 1.03
N ASN A 306 2.14 -19.30 0.12
CA ASN A 306 2.53 -18.10 -0.61
C ASN A 306 2.17 -16.86 0.21
N ASP A 307 3.16 -16.05 0.51
CA ASP A 307 2.95 -14.74 1.10
C ASP A 307 2.65 -13.73 -0.02
N CYS A 308 1.45 -13.16 0.04
CA CYS A 308 0.96 -12.20 -0.94
C CYS A 308 0.87 -10.78 -0.37
N ASN A 309 1.42 -10.55 0.82
CA ASN A 309 1.39 -9.27 1.49
C ASN A 309 2.75 -8.58 1.42
N HIS A 310 3.84 -9.34 1.57
CA HIS A 310 5.19 -8.78 1.58
C HIS A 310 5.85 -8.79 0.19
N TRP A 311 6.89 -7.97 0.07
CA TRP A 311 7.70 -7.77 -1.12
C TRP A 311 9.07 -8.43 -0.99
N CYS A 312 9.56 -8.96 -2.11
CA CYS A 312 10.93 -9.40 -2.24
C CYS A 312 11.90 -8.22 -2.17
N LEU A 313 13.06 -8.44 -1.54
CA LEU A 313 14.18 -7.51 -1.51
C LEU A 313 15.42 -8.18 -2.14
N PRO A 314 16.08 -7.56 -3.13
CA PRO A 314 15.62 -6.38 -3.90
C PRO A 314 14.34 -6.67 -4.71
N GLY A 315 13.65 -5.61 -5.14
CA GLY A 315 12.43 -5.74 -5.93
C GLY A 315 11.68 -4.41 -6.13
N PRO A 316 10.45 -4.45 -6.67
CA PRO A 316 9.66 -3.25 -6.99
C PRO A 316 9.45 -2.27 -5.83
N ILE A 317 9.45 -2.75 -4.58
CA ILE A 317 9.43 -1.93 -3.37
C ILE A 317 10.59 -0.94 -3.27
N ASP A 318 11.73 -1.19 -3.93
CA ASP A 318 12.87 -0.26 -3.98
C ASP A 318 12.51 1.08 -4.66
N THR A 319 11.46 1.09 -5.49
CA THR A 319 10.91 2.30 -6.11
C THR A 319 10.39 3.31 -5.08
N VAL A 320 9.94 2.84 -3.92
CA VAL A 320 9.44 3.72 -2.85
C VAL A 320 10.55 4.65 -2.36
N ASN A 321 11.79 4.16 -2.36
CA ASN A 321 12.94 4.99 -2.02
C ASN A 321 13.22 6.04 -3.11
N ASP A 322 13.02 5.73 -4.39
CA ASP A 322 13.14 6.72 -5.47
C ASP A 322 12.16 7.88 -5.23
N MET A 323 10.91 7.56 -4.86
CA MET A 323 9.90 8.55 -4.49
C MET A 323 10.30 9.32 -3.23
N LEU A 324 10.75 8.62 -2.19
CA LEU A 324 11.22 9.22 -0.94
C LEU A 324 12.31 10.25 -1.21
N MET A 325 13.34 9.89 -1.98
CA MET A 325 14.40 10.80 -2.35
C MET A 325 13.87 12.01 -3.12
N LYS A 326 13.00 11.80 -4.12
CA LYS A 326 12.39 12.90 -4.88
C LYS A 326 11.63 13.87 -3.97
N MET A 327 10.86 13.35 -3.01
CA MET A 327 10.07 14.14 -2.06
C MET A 327 10.97 14.97 -1.14
N VAL A 328 11.99 14.35 -0.57
CA VAL A 328 12.90 15.00 0.37
C VAL A 328 13.72 16.09 -0.33
N MET A 329 14.30 15.77 -1.49
CA MET A 329 15.14 16.72 -2.24
C MET A 329 14.32 17.89 -2.80
N ASN A 330 13.08 17.65 -3.26
CA ASN A 330 12.20 18.73 -3.69
C ASN A 330 11.67 19.57 -2.51
N GLY A 331 11.39 18.94 -1.37
CA GLY A 331 10.94 19.62 -0.16
C GLY A 331 11.98 20.55 0.44
N ASP A 332 13.27 20.23 0.26
CA ASP A 332 14.41 21.07 0.64
C ASP A 332 14.70 22.17 -0.40
N ALA A 333 14.45 21.93 -1.71
CA ALA A 333 14.65 22.92 -2.77
C ALA A 333 13.68 24.13 -2.74
N HIS A 334 12.60 24.05 -1.96
CA HIS A 334 11.68 25.19 -1.70
C HIS A 334 11.92 25.84 -0.33
N ASP A 335 13.07 25.56 0.29
CA ASP A 335 13.51 26.27 1.47
C ASP A 335 14.19 27.60 1.07
N PRO A 336 13.61 28.78 1.36
CA PRO A 336 14.28 30.05 1.14
C PRO A 336 15.57 30.20 1.95
N ASP A 337 15.79 29.38 2.99
CA ASP A 337 17.03 29.36 3.77
C ASP A 337 18.10 28.41 3.16
N SER A 338 17.74 27.54 2.20
CA SER A 338 18.71 26.70 1.47
C SER A 338 19.48 27.46 0.38
N ALA A 339 19.03 28.66 0.01
CA ALA A 339 19.70 29.55 -0.94
C ALA A 339 20.87 30.35 -0.31
N ILE A 340 21.24 30.05 0.93
CA ILE A 340 22.41 30.61 1.60
C ILE A 340 23.35 29.48 2.00
N LEU A 341 24.02 28.90 1.01
CA LEU A 341 25.39 28.38 1.13
C LEU A 341 26.14 28.57 -0.19
#